data_AF-A0A519JVN0-F1
#
_entry.id   AF-A0A519JVN0-F1
#
_cell.length_a   1.000
_cell.length_b   1.000
_cell.length_c   1.000
_cell.angle_alpha   90.00
_cell.angle_beta   90.00
_cell.angle_gamma   90.00
#
_symmetry.space_group_name_H-M   'P 1'
#
loop_
_entity.id
_entity.type
_entity.pdbx_description
1 polymer ?
#
loop_
_entity_poly.entity_id
_entity_poly.type
_entity_poly.pdbx_seq_one_letter_code
_entity_poly.pdbx_strand_id
1 'polypeptide(L)' 'MDQSANPQATLHYGDGEFAVLKPGRFVTCAVTGKPIPLETLRYWSASLQEAYAGPAEAFQRLGQQP' A
#
# COMPACT_ATOMS: atom_id res chain seq x y z
N MET A 1 6.13 3.05 28.29
CA MET A 1 4.76 2.88 27.76
C MET A 1 4.89 2.83 26.25
N ASP A 2 5.12 1.63 25.71
CA ASP A 2 5.31 1.41 24.28
C ASP A 2 3.97 0.97 23.69
N GLN A 3 3.23 1.89 23.09
CA GLN A 3 2.02 1.56 22.33
C GLN A 3 1.94 2.44 21.08
N SER A 4 3.00 2.47 20.31
CA SER A 4 2.96 2.90 18.91
C SER A 4 2.37 1.78 18.04
N ALA A 5 1.25 1.18 18.46
CA ALA A 5 0.49 0.25 17.64
C ALA A 5 -0.28 1.07 16.61
N ASN A 6 0.44 1.67 15.67
CA ASN A 6 -0.14 2.36 14.55
C ASN A 6 -0.83 1.27 13.70
N PRO A 7 -2.17 1.20 13.64
CA PRO A 7 -2.82 0.04 13.04
C PRO A 7 -2.56 0.02 11.53
N GLN A 8 -2.25 -1.16 10.99
CA GLN A 8 -2.17 -1.36 9.55
C GLN A 8 -3.58 -1.21 8.96
N ALA A 9 -3.74 -0.26 8.05
CA ALA A 9 -4.96 -0.10 7.29
C ALA A 9 -5.11 -1.25 6.30
N THR A 10 -6.35 -1.68 6.08
CA THR A 10 -6.67 -2.54 4.95
C THR A 10 -7.43 -1.70 3.96
N LEU A 11 -6.88 -1.53 2.77
CA LEU A 11 -7.50 -0.80 1.69
C LEU A 11 -7.92 -1.77 0.60
N HIS A 12 -9.01 -1.43 -0.07
CA HIS A 12 -9.37 -1.99 -1.36
C HIS A 12 -8.93 -1.01 -2.44
N TYR A 13 -8.06 -1.45 -3.33
CA TYR A 13 -7.45 -0.60 -4.34
C TYR A 13 -8.31 -0.58 -5.61
N GLY A 14 -8.80 0.57 -6.01
CA GLY A 14 -9.54 0.80 -7.24
C GLY A 14 -8.66 1.46 -8.33
N ASP A 15 -9.28 1.69 -9.49
CA ASP A 15 -8.66 2.35 -10.64
C ASP A 15 -8.61 3.87 -10.43
N GLY A 16 -7.69 4.32 -9.56
CA GLY A 16 -7.49 5.74 -9.25
C GLY A 16 -8.01 6.20 -7.87
N GLU A 17 -8.75 5.35 -7.17
CA GLU A 17 -9.14 5.56 -5.77
C GLU A 17 -8.90 4.31 -4.92
N PHE A 18 -8.99 4.43 -3.60
CA PHE A 18 -8.98 3.27 -2.71
C PHE A 18 -10.06 3.41 -1.64
N ALA A 19 -10.71 2.31 -1.28
CA ALA A 19 -11.67 2.25 -0.20
C ALA A 19 -11.02 1.71 1.07
N VAL A 20 -11.21 2.39 2.20
CA VAL A 20 -10.69 1.91 3.50
C VAL A 20 -11.62 0.81 4.03
N LEU A 21 -11.17 -0.44 3.99
CA LEU A 21 -11.89 -1.58 4.59
C LEU A 21 -11.67 -1.67 6.09
N LYS A 22 -10.42 -1.43 6.54
CA LYS A 22 -10.07 -1.35 7.95
C LYS A 22 -9.31 -0.06 8.22
N PRO A 23 -9.76 0.75 9.20
CA PRO A 23 -9.09 1.99 9.54
C PRO A 23 -7.69 1.71 10.08
N GLY A 24 -6.72 2.49 9.62
CA GLY A 24 -5.34 2.41 10.02
C GLY A 24 -4.58 3.66 9.60
N ARG A 25 -3.28 3.71 9.89
CA ARG A 25 -2.43 4.87 9.54
C ARG A 25 -1.43 4.57 8.43
N PHE A 26 -1.13 3.30 8.19
CA PHE A 26 -0.20 2.89 7.13
C PHE A 26 -0.66 1.57 6.50
N VAL A 27 -0.24 1.32 5.27
CA VAL A 27 -0.32 0.01 4.59
C VAL A 27 1.07 -0.57 4.43
N THR A 28 1.18 -1.87 4.18
CA THR A 28 2.48 -2.51 4.02
C THR A 28 2.80 -2.69 2.55
N CYS A 29 4.04 -2.37 2.15
CA CYS A 29 4.49 -2.57 0.79
C CYS A 29 4.54 -4.07 0.44
N ALA A 30 3.88 -4.47 -0.65
CA ALA A 30 3.89 -5.87 -1.09
C ALA A 30 5.25 -6.35 -1.64
N VAL A 31 6.15 -5.42 -1.95
CA VAL A 31 7.48 -5.73 -2.49
C VAL A 31 8.54 -5.79 -1.39
N THR A 32 8.61 -4.73 -0.57
CA THR A 32 9.67 -4.57 0.43
C THR A 32 9.22 -4.85 1.86
N GLY A 33 7.92 -4.97 2.11
CA GLY A 33 7.37 -5.12 3.46
C GLY A 33 7.45 -3.84 4.31
N LYS A 34 7.85 -2.70 3.73
CA LYS A 34 7.93 -1.42 4.45
C LYS A 34 6.55 -0.83 4.75
N PRO A 35 6.36 -0.19 5.92
CA PRO A 35 5.14 0.56 6.20
C PRO A 35 5.08 1.84 5.35
N ILE A 36 3.96 2.08 4.70
CA ILE A 36 3.65 3.20 3.81
C ILE A 36 2.51 3.99 4.45
N PRO A 37 2.76 5.21 4.95
CA PRO A 37 1.71 6.09 5.44
C PRO A 37 0.65 6.32 4.36
N LEU A 38 -0.64 6.27 4.75
CA LEU A 38 -1.75 6.48 3.81
C LEU A 38 -1.68 7.83 3.08
N GLU A 39 -1.18 8.87 3.77
CA GLU A 39 -0.96 10.20 3.20
C GLU A 39 0.11 10.24 2.09
N THR A 40 1.05 9.30 2.11
CA THR A 40 2.14 9.19 1.13
C THR A 40 1.90 8.11 0.09
N LEU A 41 0.83 7.32 0.24
CA LEU A 41 0.47 6.24 -0.66
C LEU A 41 0.07 6.83 -2.02
N ARG A 42 0.99 6.76 -2.98
CA ARG A 42 0.79 7.23 -4.36
C ARG A 42 0.79 6.11 -5.40
N TYR A 43 1.35 4.95 -5.05
CA TYR A 43 1.54 3.85 -5.98
C TYR A 43 0.87 2.58 -5.43
N TRP A 44 -0.06 2.04 -6.19
CA TRP A 44 -0.75 0.79 -5.87
C TRP A 44 -1.22 0.08 -7.14
N SER A 45 -1.63 -1.19 -7.00
CA SER A 45 -2.23 -1.98 -8.07
C SER A 45 -3.64 -2.40 -7.68
N ALA A 46 -4.63 -2.01 -8.48
CA ALA A 46 -6.01 -2.47 -8.33
C ALA A 46 -6.15 -3.96 -8.69
N SER A 47 -5.43 -4.43 -9.70
CA SER A 47 -5.48 -5.83 -10.15
C SER A 47 -4.90 -6.79 -9.11
N LEU A 48 -3.81 -6.40 -8.44
CA LEU A 48 -3.13 -7.24 -7.46
C LEU A 48 -3.56 -6.94 -6.02
N GLN A 49 -4.28 -5.83 -5.78
CA GLN A 49 -4.64 -5.34 -4.45
C GLN A 49 -3.41 -5.10 -3.55
N GLU A 50 -2.37 -4.50 -4.14
CA GLU A 50 -1.06 -4.31 -3.50
C GLU A 50 -0.66 -2.83 -3.46
N ALA A 51 -0.07 -2.38 -2.35
CA ALA A 51 0.55 -1.05 -2.24
C ALA A 51 2.07 -1.10 -2.41
N TYR A 52 2.61 -0.01 -2.94
CA TYR A 52 4.03 0.16 -3.22
C TYR A 52 4.57 1.41 -2.55
N ALA A 53 5.73 1.31 -1.90
CA ALA A 53 6.31 2.42 -1.17
C ALA A 53 6.90 3.49 -2.11
N GLY A 54 7.20 3.12 -3.35
CA GLY A 54 7.68 4.04 -4.37
C GLY A 54 7.50 3.52 -5.79
N PRO A 55 7.90 4.33 -6.78
CA PRO A 55 7.82 3.98 -8.19
C PRO A 55 8.72 2.79 -8.55
N ALA A 56 9.85 2.60 -7.86
CA ALA A 56 10.75 1.47 -8.10
C ALA A 56 10.08 0.12 -7.77
N GLU A 57 9.47 0.00 -6.58
CA GLU A 57 8.70 -1.19 -6.21
C GLU A 57 7.50 -1.42 -7.12
N ALA A 58 6.76 -0.35 -7.46
CA ALA A 58 5.63 -0.45 -8.37
C ALA A 58 6.09 -0.94 -9.76
N PHE A 59 7.18 -0.39 -10.29
CA PHE A 59 7.74 -0.82 -11.57
C PHE A 59 8.28 -2.25 -11.51
N GLN A 60 8.90 -2.67 -10.40
CA GLN A 60 9.37 -4.04 -10.24
C GLN A 60 8.21 -5.05 -10.28
N ARG A 61 7.06 -4.72 -9.69
CA ARG A 61 5.88 -5.61 -9.71
C ARG A 61 5.05 -5.50 -10.97
N LEU A 62 4.67 -4.28 -11.34
CA LEU A 62 3.78 -3.98 -12.48
C LEU A 62 4.53 -4.09 -13.81
N GLY A 63 5.80 -3.70 -13.87
CA GLY A 63 6.62 -3.78 -15.07
C GLY A 63 7.02 -5.21 -15.45
N GLN A 64 6.75 -6.20 -14.58
CA GLN A 64 6.86 -7.62 -14.90
C GLN A 64 5.54 -8.23 -15.41
N GLN A 65 4.45 -7.46 -15.55
CA GLN A 65 3.22 -7.98 -16.16
C GLN A 65 3.42 -8.11 -17.69
N PRO A 66 3.32 -9.33 -18.25
CA PRO A 66 3.37 -9.57 -19.69
C PRO A 66 2.11 -9.10 -20.42
#